data_AF-A0A9N9JTH1-F1
#
_entry.id   AF-A0A9N9JTH1-F1
#
_cell.length_a   1.000
_cell.length_b   1.000
_cell.length_c   1.000
_cell.angle_alpha   90.00
_cell.angle_beta   90.00
_cell.angle_gamma   90.00
#
_symmetry.space_group_name_H-M   'P 1'
#
loop_
_entity.id
_entity.type
_entity.pdbx_description
1 polymer ?
#
loop_
_entity_poly.entity_id
_entity_poly.type
_entity_poly.pdbx_seq_one_letter_code
_entity_poly.pdbx_strand_id
1 'polypeptide(L)'
;ESVSASSIEFVRLEENKEQLLRFNGKINGRSAWIPFDFGASRNFVDTKFAKKHYLQKIDMAPIIVELANGQKKEVTIEVKIK
;
A
#
# COMPACT_ATOMS: atom_id res chain seq x y z
N GLU A 1 -27.79 -24.70 1.10
CA GLU A 1 -26.81 -24.69 -0.01
C GLU A 1 -25.42 -24.51 0.58
N SER A 2 -24.54 -25.49 0.35
CA SER A 2 -23.17 -25.51 0.87
C SER A 2 -22.24 -24.77 -0.09
N VAL A 3 -21.53 -23.74 0.39
CA VAL A 3 -20.54 -23.01 -0.40
C VAL A 3 -19.33 -23.92 -0.63
N SER A 4 -19.10 -24.31 -1.89
CA SER A 4 -17.93 -25.07 -2.33
C SER A 4 -16.70 -24.17 -2.25
N ALA A 5 -15.76 -24.54 -1.39
CA ALA A 5 -14.45 -23.91 -1.26
C ALA A 5 -13.46 -24.57 -2.24
N SER A 6 -13.29 -24.00 -3.43
CA SER A 6 -12.15 -24.28 -4.33
C SER A 6 -12.29 -23.35 -5.55
N SER A 7 -11.47 -22.33 -5.76
CA SER A 7 -10.03 -22.46 -6.06
C SER A 7 -9.28 -21.17 -5.71
N ILE A 8 -8.55 -21.17 -4.58
CA ILE A 8 -7.48 -20.18 -4.38
C ILE A 8 -6.28 -20.68 -5.17
N GLU A 9 -6.05 -20.13 -6.35
CA GLU A 9 -4.90 -20.47 -7.19
C GLU A 9 -3.65 -19.74 -6.71
N PHE A 10 -2.60 -20.50 -6.36
CA PHE A 10 -1.29 -19.98 -6.00
C PHE A 10 -0.43 -19.80 -7.26
N VAL A 11 -0.15 -18.55 -7.64
CA VAL A 11 0.76 -18.24 -8.75
C VAL A 11 2.21 -18.16 -8.23
N ARG A 12 3.03 -19.16 -8.59
CA ARG A 12 4.49 -19.13 -8.40
C ARG A 12 5.12 -18.19 -9.43
N LEU A 13 5.84 -17.17 -8.98
CA LEU A 13 6.84 -16.45 -9.78
C LEU A 13 8.05 -16.15 -8.88
N GLU A 14 9.23 -16.46 -9.39
CA GLU A 14 10.48 -16.50 -8.65
C GLU A 14 11.03 -15.10 -8.28
N GLU A 15 11.88 -15.08 -7.25
CA GLU A 15 12.79 -14.00 -6.78
C GLU A 15 12.31 -12.90 -5.81
N ASN A 16 11.08 -12.92 -5.30
CA ASN A 16 10.80 -12.39 -3.94
C ASN A 16 9.60 -13.11 -3.32
N LYS A 17 9.87 -14.00 -2.36
CA LYS A 17 9.01 -15.14 -1.95
C LYS A 17 7.81 -14.78 -1.06
N GLU A 18 7.36 -13.53 -1.05
CA GLU A 18 6.14 -13.14 -0.34
C GLU A 18 5.04 -12.78 -1.34
N GLN A 19 4.05 -13.66 -1.45
CA GLN A 19 2.82 -13.38 -2.17
C GLN A 19 1.97 -12.42 -1.33
N LEU A 20 2.32 -11.14 -1.37
CA LEU A 20 1.49 -10.10 -0.76
C LEU A 20 0.14 -10.10 -1.46
N LEU A 21 -0.94 -10.16 -0.69
CA LEU A 21 -2.28 -9.94 -1.23
C LEU A 21 -2.31 -8.51 -1.80
N ARG A 22 -2.67 -8.38 -3.08
CA ARG A 22 -2.79 -7.09 -3.75
C ARG A 22 -4.09 -7.04 -4.50
N PHE A 23 -4.68 -5.84 -4.55
CA PHE A 23 -5.84 -5.58 -5.38
C PHE A 23 -5.51 -4.49 -6.38
N ASN A 24 -6.11 -4.61 -7.58
CA ASN A 24 -6.09 -3.55 -8.56
C ASN A 24 -7.18 -2.54 -8.19
N GLY A 25 -6.82 -1.27 -8.06
CA GLY A 25 -7.75 -0.22 -7.68
C GLY A 25 -7.39 1.12 -8.28
N LYS A 26 -8.12 2.16 -7.88
CA LYS A 26 -7.83 3.54 -8.24
C LYS A 26 -7.56 4.37 -6.99
N ILE A 27 -6.47 5.14 -7.00
CA ILE A 27 -6.19 6.19 -6.01
C ILE A 27 -6.34 7.53 -6.73
N ASN A 28 -7.29 8.37 -6.30
CA ASN A 28 -7.66 9.61 -7.00
C ASN A 28 -7.93 9.41 -8.50
N GLY A 29 -8.64 8.33 -8.84
CA GLY A 29 -8.95 7.97 -10.24
C GLY A 29 -7.78 7.39 -11.04
N ARG A 30 -6.59 7.21 -10.44
CA ARG A 30 -5.39 6.66 -11.10
C ARG A 30 -5.21 5.19 -10.74
N SER A 31 -5.05 4.33 -11.75
CA SER A 31 -4.84 2.89 -11.52
C SER A 31 -3.59 2.61 -10.70
N ALA A 32 -3.73 1.74 -9.70
CA ALA A 32 -2.67 1.35 -8.80
C ALA A 32 -2.82 -0.12 -8.36
N TRP A 33 -1.69 -0.78 -8.11
CA TRP A 33 -1.65 -2.02 -7.35
C TRP A 33 -1.48 -1.68 -5.88
N ILE A 34 -2.44 -2.07 -5.05
CA ILE A 34 -2.48 -1.71 -3.63
C ILE A 34 -2.19 -2.98 -2.83
N PRO A 35 -1.06 -3.05 -2.11
CA PRO A 35 -0.79 -4.15 -1.20
C PRO A 35 -1.72 -4.05 0.01
N PHE A 36 -2.29 -5.19 0.41
CA PHE A 36 -3.02 -5.33 1.65
C PHE A 36 -2.04 -5.67 2.76
N ASP A 37 -1.88 -4.75 3.70
CA ASP A 37 -1.06 -4.92 4.89
C ASP A 37 -1.94 -4.71 6.13
N PHE A 38 -2.35 -5.82 6.76
CA PHE A 38 -3.15 -5.77 7.99
C PHE A 38 -2.35 -5.25 9.19
N GLY A 39 -1.01 -5.34 9.15
CA GLY A 39 -0.14 -4.83 10.22
C GLY A 39 0.05 -3.32 10.17
N ALA A 40 -0.31 -2.67 9.06
CA ALA A 40 -0.19 -1.23 8.92
C ALA A 40 -1.33 -0.50 9.64
N SER A 41 -0.97 0.37 10.60
CA SER A 41 -1.93 1.23 11.27
C SER A 41 -2.41 2.42 10.42
N ARG A 42 -1.75 2.67 9.29
CA ARG A 42 -2.00 3.78 8.36
C ARG A 42 -1.71 3.36 6.92
N ASN A 43 -2.34 4.04 5.97
CA ASN A 43 -2.07 3.85 4.55
C ASN A 43 -0.90 4.73 4.13
N PHE A 44 0.00 4.16 3.31
CA PHE A 44 1.14 4.88 2.74
C PHE A 44 1.07 4.85 1.22
N VAL A 45 1.46 5.96 0.60
CA VAL A 45 1.55 6.08 -0.86
C VAL A 45 3.01 6.27 -1.24
N ASP A 46 3.48 5.52 -2.22
CA ASP A 46 4.83 5.66 -2.73
C ASP A 46 5.09 7.09 -3.26
N THR A 47 6.27 7.62 -2.97
CA THR A 47 6.64 8.99 -3.38
C THR A 47 6.72 9.13 -4.89
N LYS A 48 7.13 8.07 -5.64
CA LYS A 48 7.15 8.12 -7.11
C LYS A 48 5.72 8.13 -7.65
N PHE A 49 4.80 7.34 -7.08
CA PHE A 49 3.39 7.38 -7.45
C PHE A 49 2.78 8.77 -7.21
N ALA A 50 2.99 9.34 -6.02
CA ALA A 50 2.47 10.66 -5.68
C ALA A 50 3.01 11.77 -6.61
N LYS A 51 4.31 11.73 -6.94
CA LYS A 51 4.94 12.67 -7.88
C LYS A 51 4.40 12.49 -9.30
N LYS A 52 4.34 11.25 -9.80
CA LYS A 52 3.86 10.91 -11.16
C LYS A 52 2.44 11.41 -11.42
N HIS A 53 1.58 11.34 -10.40
CA HIS A 53 0.17 11.68 -10.52
C HIS A 53 -0.19 13.04 -9.92
N TYR A 54 0.82 13.86 -9.57
CA TYR A 54 0.65 15.20 -9.02
C TYR A 54 -0.34 15.23 -7.84
N LEU A 55 -0.26 14.23 -6.95
CA LEU A 55 -1.12 14.17 -5.79
C LEU A 55 -0.81 15.36 -4.85
N GLN A 56 -1.85 15.99 -4.34
CA GLN A 56 -1.72 17.13 -3.43
C GLN A 56 -1.05 16.67 -2.13
N LYS A 57 -0.02 17.42 -1.74
CA LYS A 57 0.74 17.21 -0.50
C LYS A 57 0.40 18.31 0.49
N ILE A 58 0.30 17.94 1.75
CA ILE A 58 0.00 18.84 2.87
C ILE A 58 1.06 18.59 3.94
N ASP A 59 1.70 19.66 4.40
CA ASP A 59 2.62 19.55 5.53
C ASP A 59 1.83 19.27 6.81
N MET A 60 2.32 18.35 7.62
CA MET A 60 1.72 17.93 8.87
C MET A 60 2.74 17.93 10.00
N ALA A 61 2.25 17.92 11.24
CA ALA A 61 3.10 17.69 12.39
C ALA A 61 3.87 16.36 12.22
N PRO A 62 5.18 16.31 12.50
CA PRO A 62 5.97 15.10 12.32
C PRO A 62 5.40 13.92 13.10
N ILE A 63 5.30 12.77 12.44
CA ILE A 63 5.00 11.48 13.08
C ILE A 63 6.14 10.51 12.85
N ILE A 64 6.37 9.62 13.82
CA ILE A 64 7.36 8.56 13.70
C ILE A 64 6.66 7.27 13.29
N VAL A 65 7.12 6.69 12.18
CA VAL A 65 6.66 5.41 11.65
C VAL A 65 7.78 4.40 11.79
N GLU A 66 7.51 3.29 12.45
CA GLU A 66 8.42 2.15 12.53
C GLU A 66 8.10 1.16 11.40
N LEU A 67 9.10 0.84 10.59
CA LEU A 67 8.99 -0.11 9.48
C LEU A 67 9.21 -1.54 9.95
N ALA A 68 8.80 -2.53 9.15
CA ALA A 68 8.93 -3.95 9.48
C ALA A 68 10.39 -4.40 9.74
N ASN A 69 11.38 -3.66 9.27
CA ASN A 69 12.80 -3.90 9.55
C ASN A 69 13.31 -3.19 10.83
N GLY A 70 12.41 -2.63 11.65
CA GLY A 70 12.71 -1.88 12.87
C GLY A 70 13.21 -0.44 12.63
N GLN A 71 13.35 0.00 11.37
CA GLN A 71 13.77 1.37 11.08
C GLN A 71 12.65 2.36 11.42
N LYS A 72 13.00 3.41 12.16
CA LYS A 72 12.10 4.52 12.46
C LYS A 72 12.31 5.65 11.45
N LYS A 73 11.23 6.10 10.82
CA LYS A 73 11.23 7.22 9.88
C LYS A 73 10.29 8.30 10.35
N GLU A 74 10.76 9.53 10.29
CA GLU A 74 9.92 10.70 10.46
C GLU A 74 9.16 10.99 9.16
N VAL A 75 7.86 11.22 9.28
CA VAL A 75 6.97 11.58 8.18
C VAL A 75 6.30 12.90 8.51
N THR A 76 6.45 13.86 7.59
CA THR A 76 5.96 15.24 7.74
C THR A 76 4.97 15.65 6.65
N ILE A 77 4.64 14.73 5.74
CA ILE A 77 3.80 15.02 4.57
C ILE A 77 2.62 14.05 4.55
N GLU A 78 1.43 14.61 4.47
CA GLU A 78 0.19 13.90 4.14
C GLU A 78 -0.11 14.04 2.65
N VAL A 79 -0.64 12.98 2.03
CA VAL A 79 -1.12 13.00 0.64
C VAL A 79 -2.64 12.98 0.64
N LYS A 80 -3.28 13.97 0.00
CA LYS A 80 -4.73 14.06 -0.06
C LYS A 80 -5.30 13.08 -1.09
N ILE A 81 -6.03 12.07 -0.60
CA ILE A 81 -6.79 11.12 -1.41
C ILE A 81 -8.26 11.56 -1.40
N LYS A 82 -8.93 11.54 -2.55
CA LYS A 82 -10.33 11.91 -2.80
C LYS A 82 -11.13 10.71 -3.29
#